data_AF-A0A9P6XQV8-F1
#
_entry.id   AF-A0A9P6XQV8-F1
#
_cell.length_a   1.000
_cell.length_b   1.000
_cell.length_c   1.000
_cell.angle_alpha   90.00
_cell.angle_beta   90.00
_cell.angle_gamma   90.00
#
_symmetry.space_group_name_H-M   'P 1'
#
loop_
_entity.id
_entity.type
_entity.pdbx_description
1 polymer ?
#
loop_
_entity_poly.entity_id
_entity_poly.type
_entity_poly.pdbx_seq_one_letter_code
_entity_poly.pdbx_strand_id
1 'polypeptide(L)'
;MQVSTKEFVEIAKVEYESGESHGNPVIEYLKRNAQEIEQAHFFENGGYSVMPSQSTYSSVVLAPSSNEPYANVSGDFNPIHVNPYFADLAQLPGTITHGMWTSASTRKFVEIFAADNT
;
A
#
# COMPACT_ATOMS: atom_id res chain seq x y z
N MET A 1 0.50 3.34 31.59
CA MET A 1 0.19 4.64 32.21
C MET A 1 1.25 5.63 31.76
N GLN A 2 0.86 6.83 31.31
CA GLN A 2 1.84 7.88 30.98
C GLN A 2 2.23 8.59 32.27
N VAL A 3 3.52 8.49 32.63
CA VAL A 3 4.07 9.23 33.77
C VAL A 3 4.43 10.65 33.36
N SER A 4 4.69 11.52 34.33
CA SER A 4 5.03 12.94 34.11
C SER A 4 6.20 13.16 33.13
N THR A 5 7.06 12.16 32.91
CA THR A 5 8.20 12.18 31.98
C THR A 5 7.85 11.82 30.54
N LYS A 6 6.56 11.60 30.23
CA LYS A 6 6.06 11.06 28.94
C LYS A 6 6.51 9.63 28.62
N GLU A 7 7.12 8.93 29.58
CA GLU A 7 7.43 7.51 29.43
C GLU A 7 6.17 6.65 29.58
N PHE A 8 6.12 5.55 28.82
CA PHE A 8 5.07 4.55 28.91
C PHE A 8 5.54 3.41 29.81
N VAL A 9 4.84 3.22 30.93
CA VAL A 9 5.04 2.07 31.81
C VAL A 9 3.87 1.10 31.61
N GLU A 10 4.19 -0.18 31.35
CA GLU A 10 3.21 -1.26 31.36
C GLU A 10 2.67 -1.44 32.78
N ILE A 11 1.34 -1.39 32.92
CA ILE A 11 0.67 -1.47 34.23
C ILE A 11 -0.24 -2.69 34.36
N ALA A 12 -0.66 -3.27 33.22
CA ALA A 12 -1.57 -4.41 33.14
C ALA A 12 -1.56 -4.97 31.72
N LYS A 13 -2.09 -6.18 31.58
CA LYS A 13 -2.35 -6.85 30.31
C LYS A 13 -3.84 -7.08 30.12
N VAL A 14 -4.27 -7.08 28.87
CA VAL A 14 -5.63 -7.47 28.47
C VAL A 14 -5.56 -8.90 27.94
N GLU A 15 -6.21 -9.82 28.64
CA GLU A 15 -6.33 -11.23 28.23
C GLU A 15 -7.81 -11.51 27.96
N TYR A 16 -8.13 -11.86 26.72
CA TYR A 16 -9.49 -12.17 26.28
C TYR A 16 -9.49 -13.50 25.52
N GLU A 17 -10.33 -14.42 25.96
CA GLU A 17 -10.57 -15.70 25.31
C GLU A 17 -12.07 -15.87 25.06
N SER A 18 -12.42 -16.49 23.94
CA SER A 18 -13.80 -16.73 23.56
C SER A 18 -13.96 -18.03 22.77
N GLY A 19 -15.13 -18.64 22.88
CA GLY A 19 -15.60 -19.64 21.93
C GLY A 19 -16.08 -19.00 20.62
N GLU A 20 -17.05 -19.62 19.95
CA GLU A 20 -17.64 -19.08 18.73
C GLU A 20 -18.22 -17.67 18.98
N SER A 21 -17.73 -16.69 18.22
CA SER A 21 -17.99 -15.27 18.45
C SER A 21 -18.15 -14.55 17.11
N HIS A 22 -19.02 -13.54 17.08
CA HIS A 22 -19.30 -12.73 15.89
C HIS A 22 -18.49 -11.42 15.85
N GLY A 23 -17.57 -11.20 16.81
CA GLY A 23 -16.75 -10.00 16.89
C GLY A 23 -15.84 -9.96 18.11
N ASN A 24 -15.00 -8.93 18.20
CA ASN A 24 -14.06 -8.74 19.29
C ASN A 24 -14.57 -7.65 20.26
N PRO A 25 -15.04 -8.02 21.48
CA PRO A 25 -15.59 -7.06 22.44
C PRO A 25 -14.53 -6.10 23.00
N VAL A 26 -13.26 -6.49 23.06
CA VAL A 26 -12.17 -5.61 23.52
C VAL A 26 -12.01 -4.45 22.55
N ILE A 27 -11.97 -4.73 21.26
CA ILE A 27 -11.85 -3.71 20.22
C ILE A 27 -13.09 -2.80 20.20
N GLU A 28 -14.30 -3.38 20.28
CA GLU A 28 -15.54 -2.60 20.32
C GLU A 28 -15.65 -1.69 21.56
N TYR A 29 -15.19 -2.17 22.72
CA TYR A 29 -15.10 -1.36 23.92
C TYR A 29 -14.14 -0.17 23.72
N LEU A 30 -12.95 -0.41 23.19
CA LEU A 30 -11.95 0.64 22.95
C LEU A 30 -12.45 1.67 21.92
N LYS A 31 -13.10 1.25 20.84
CA LYS A 31 -13.68 2.18 19.85
C LYS A 31 -14.71 3.13 20.44
N ARG A 32 -15.49 2.68 21.42
CA ARG A 32 -16.56 3.49 22.05
C ARG A 32 -16.04 4.38 23.17
N ASN A 33 -15.00 3.95 23.87
CA ASN A 33 -14.57 4.56 25.13
C ASN A 33 -13.15 5.16 25.08
N ALA A 34 -12.41 4.97 23.99
CA ALA A 34 -11.08 5.50 23.81
C ALA A 34 -10.96 6.24 22.46
N GLN A 35 -9.89 7.01 22.35
CA GLN A 35 -9.51 7.69 21.11
C GLN A 35 -8.23 7.02 20.56
N GLU A 36 -8.21 6.75 19.26
CA GLU A 36 -7.03 6.24 18.58
C GLU A 36 -5.90 7.28 18.61
N ILE A 37 -4.69 6.83 18.95
CA ILE A 37 -3.51 7.71 19.12
C ILE A 37 -2.93 8.13 17.76
N GLU A 38 -2.89 7.21 16.80
CA GLU A 38 -2.38 7.48 15.46
C GLU A 38 -3.54 7.64 14.49
N GLN A 39 -3.78 8.88 14.06
CA GLN A 39 -4.74 9.18 13.00
C GLN A 39 -4.03 9.94 11.88
N ALA A 40 -4.39 9.62 10.64
CA ALA A 40 -3.93 10.40 9.49
C ALA A 40 -4.50 11.82 9.59
N HIS A 41 -3.62 12.81 9.81
CA HIS A 41 -3.97 14.22 9.79
C HIS A 41 -3.75 14.78 8.39
N PHE A 42 -4.85 15.05 7.68
CA PHE A 42 -4.81 15.68 6.37
C PHE A 42 -4.69 17.22 6.50
N PHE A 43 -4.06 17.85 5.52
CA PHE A 43 -4.04 19.31 5.41
C PHE A 43 -5.46 19.84 5.18
N GLU A 44 -5.80 20.98 5.78
CA GLU A 44 -7.14 21.59 5.72
C GLU A 44 -7.61 21.87 4.27
N ASN A 45 -6.67 22.17 3.36
CA ASN A 45 -6.93 22.44 1.95
C ASN A 45 -6.73 21.23 1.02
N GLY A 46 -6.48 20.03 1.58
CA GLY A 46 -6.18 18.83 0.81
C GLY A 46 -4.74 18.72 0.29
N GLY A 47 -3.85 19.65 0.65
CA GLY A 47 -2.44 19.64 0.26
C GLY A 47 -2.16 20.30 -1.10
N TYR A 48 -1.00 20.00 -1.68
CA TYR A 48 -0.58 20.51 -2.99
C TYR A 48 0.08 19.40 -3.82
N SER A 49 0.05 19.55 -5.15
CA SER A 49 0.73 18.63 -6.07
C SER A 49 2.24 18.87 -6.04
N VAL A 50 3.01 17.82 -5.78
CA VAL A 50 4.47 17.81 -5.95
C VAL A 50 4.90 17.58 -7.40
N MET A 51 3.99 17.10 -8.24
CA MET A 51 4.27 16.88 -9.66
C MET A 51 4.35 18.23 -10.40
N PRO A 52 5.38 18.44 -11.24
CA PRO A 52 5.44 19.61 -12.12
C PRO A 52 4.31 19.57 -13.15
N SER A 53 4.11 20.67 -13.88
CA SER A 53 3.09 20.72 -14.92
C SER A 53 3.34 19.66 -15.99
N GLN A 54 2.27 19.12 -16.57
CA GLN A 54 2.35 18.10 -17.64
C GLN A 54 3.18 18.55 -18.85
N SER A 55 3.28 19.87 -19.08
CA SER A 55 4.13 20.47 -20.12
C SER A 55 5.63 20.34 -19.85
N THR A 56 6.04 20.19 -18.58
CA THR A 56 7.44 20.10 -18.15
C THR A 56 7.85 18.64 -17.91
N TYR A 57 6.95 17.84 -17.31
CA TYR A 57 7.20 16.41 -17.11
C TYR A 57 5.90 15.62 -17.20
N SER A 58 5.90 14.55 -18.01
CA SER A 58 4.77 13.64 -18.10
C SER A 58 4.81 12.62 -16.97
N SER A 59 3.75 12.53 -16.17
CA SER A 59 3.53 11.46 -15.19
C SER A 59 3.03 10.15 -15.83
N VAL A 60 2.96 10.09 -17.16
CA VAL A 60 2.45 8.93 -17.90
C VAL A 60 3.60 7.97 -18.21
N VAL A 61 3.45 6.72 -17.80
CA VAL A 61 4.32 5.62 -18.19
C VAL A 61 3.54 4.65 -19.07
N LEU A 62 4.18 4.20 -20.14
CA LEU A 62 3.65 3.12 -20.96
C LEU A 62 3.98 1.78 -20.31
N ALA A 63 2.97 0.91 -20.21
CA ALA A 63 3.19 -0.47 -19.84
C ALA A 63 4.19 -1.13 -20.82
N PRO A 64 5.03 -2.07 -20.33
CA PRO A 64 6.00 -2.74 -21.19
C PRO A 64 5.26 -3.63 -22.19
N SER A 65 5.82 -3.76 -23.39
CA SER A 65 5.25 -4.64 -24.43
C SER A 65 5.41 -6.13 -24.11
N SER A 66 6.32 -6.50 -23.19
CA SER A 66 6.51 -7.84 -22.66
C SER A 66 6.76 -7.79 -21.16
N ASN A 67 6.22 -8.77 -20.44
CA ASN A 67 6.39 -8.92 -18.99
C ASN A 67 7.56 -9.85 -18.62
N GLU A 68 8.18 -10.51 -19.60
CA GLU A 68 9.32 -11.40 -19.37
C GLU A 68 10.51 -10.72 -18.68
N PRO A 69 10.91 -9.47 -19.03
CA PRO A 69 12.01 -8.82 -18.34
C PRO A 69 11.76 -8.67 -16.84
N TYR A 70 10.52 -8.31 -16.45
CA TYR A 70 10.16 -8.20 -15.04
C TYR A 70 10.11 -9.56 -14.35
N ALA A 71 9.52 -10.58 -14.99
CA ALA A 71 9.50 -11.94 -14.45
C ALA A 71 10.91 -12.46 -14.17
N ASN A 72 11.85 -12.25 -15.10
CA ASN A 72 13.24 -12.68 -14.96
C ASN A 72 13.98 -12.01 -13.80
N VAL A 73 13.79 -10.69 -13.59
CA VAL A 73 14.49 -9.97 -12.51
C VAL A 73 13.82 -10.10 -11.14
N SER A 74 12.50 -10.24 -11.11
CA SER A 74 11.73 -10.34 -9.86
C SER A 74 11.62 -11.78 -9.34
N GLY A 75 11.77 -12.78 -10.22
CA GLY A 75 11.44 -14.17 -9.92
C GLY A 75 9.94 -14.46 -9.95
N ASP A 76 9.10 -13.48 -10.25
CA ASP A 76 7.65 -13.66 -10.41
C ASP A 76 7.33 -14.22 -11.80
N PHE A 77 7.43 -15.55 -11.90
CA PHE A 77 7.08 -16.33 -13.09
C PHE A 77 5.61 -16.75 -13.14
N ASN A 78 4.70 -16.03 -12.48
CA ASN A 78 3.28 -16.33 -12.57
C ASN A 78 2.81 -16.33 -14.06
N PRO A 79 2.33 -17.47 -14.59
CA PRO A 79 2.05 -17.63 -16.02
C PRO A 79 1.05 -16.63 -16.61
N ILE A 80 0.15 -16.05 -15.80
CA ILE A 80 -0.82 -15.05 -16.27
C ILE A 80 -0.15 -13.81 -16.87
N HIS A 81 1.12 -13.55 -16.55
CA HIS A 81 1.87 -12.42 -17.05
C HIS A 81 2.61 -12.70 -18.36
N VAL A 82 2.92 -13.96 -18.67
CA VAL A 82 3.82 -14.32 -19.78
C VAL A 82 3.23 -15.31 -20.77
N ASN A 83 2.18 -16.05 -20.39
CA ASN A 83 1.58 -17.08 -21.21
C ASN A 83 0.11 -16.75 -21.51
N PRO A 84 -0.26 -16.51 -22.79
CA PRO A 84 -1.63 -16.13 -23.16
C PRO A 84 -2.66 -17.22 -22.84
N TYR A 85 -2.29 -18.51 -22.85
CA TYR A 85 -3.23 -19.59 -22.53
C TYR A 85 -3.59 -19.62 -21.04
N PHE A 86 -2.64 -19.29 -20.16
CA PHE A 86 -2.92 -19.20 -18.72
C PHE A 86 -3.72 -17.93 -18.39
N ALA A 87 -3.45 -16.84 -19.09
CA ALA A 87 -4.26 -15.63 -18.97
C ALA A 87 -5.71 -15.87 -19.43
N ASP A 88 -5.90 -16.54 -20.56
CA ASP A 88 -7.22 -16.91 -21.10
C ASP A 88 -7.95 -17.91 -20.18
N LEU A 89 -7.24 -18.91 -19.65
CA LEU A 89 -7.77 -19.84 -18.65
C LEU A 89 -8.28 -19.12 -17.39
N ALA A 90 -7.59 -18.04 -16.99
CA ALA A 90 -7.99 -17.17 -15.90
C ALA A 90 -9.02 -16.08 -16.30
N GLN A 91 -9.53 -16.13 -17.54
CA GLN A 91 -10.50 -15.17 -18.10
C GLN A 91 -10.01 -13.72 -18.08
N LEU A 92 -8.70 -13.53 -18.24
CA LEU A 92 -8.08 -12.21 -18.34
C LEU A 92 -8.08 -11.72 -19.79
N PRO A 93 -8.03 -10.39 -20.04
CA PRO A 93 -8.07 -9.82 -21.40
C PRO A 93 -6.81 -10.12 -22.24
N GLY A 94 -5.82 -10.78 -21.66
CA GLY A 94 -4.51 -11.07 -22.22
C GLY A 94 -3.48 -11.17 -21.10
N THR A 95 -2.20 -11.25 -21.47
CA THR A 95 -1.11 -11.25 -20.49
C THR A 95 -0.99 -9.87 -19.83
N ILE A 96 -1.51 -9.73 -18.61
CA ILE A 96 -1.51 -8.47 -17.87
C ILE A 96 -0.13 -8.15 -17.31
N THR A 97 0.21 -6.86 -17.19
CA THR A 97 1.44 -6.42 -16.53
C THR A 97 1.46 -6.78 -15.06
N HIS A 98 2.64 -7.16 -14.53
CA HIS A 98 2.81 -7.44 -13.10
C HIS A 98 2.39 -6.25 -12.24
N GLY A 99 1.58 -6.50 -11.21
CA GLY A 99 1.19 -5.45 -10.26
C GLY A 99 2.40 -4.81 -9.57
N MET A 100 3.42 -5.61 -9.29
CA MET A 100 4.68 -5.15 -8.69
C MET A 100 5.54 -4.33 -9.65
N TRP A 101 5.43 -4.54 -10.98
CA TRP A 101 6.05 -3.63 -11.96
C TRP A 101 5.39 -2.26 -11.91
N THR A 102 4.05 -2.19 -11.90
CA THR A 102 3.32 -0.93 -11.81
C THR A 102 3.60 -0.22 -10.48
N SER A 103 3.64 -0.96 -9.37
CA SER A 103 4.01 -0.43 -8.06
C SER A 103 5.41 0.22 -8.07
N ALA A 104 6.41 -0.48 -8.61
CA ALA A 104 7.78 0.05 -8.73
C ALA A 104 7.85 1.26 -9.68
N SER A 105 7.14 1.19 -10.81
CA SER A 105 7.05 2.28 -11.78
C SER A 105 6.47 3.54 -11.14
N THR A 106 5.36 3.44 -10.40
CA THR A 106 4.77 4.57 -9.67
C THR A 106 5.68 5.07 -8.54
N ARG A 107 6.30 4.16 -7.77
CA ARG A 107 7.23 4.52 -6.68
C ARG A 107 8.37 5.40 -7.18
N LYS A 108 8.89 5.13 -8.39
CA LYS A 108 9.94 5.95 -9.01
C LYS A 108 9.53 7.43 -9.12
N PHE A 109 8.29 7.75 -9.46
CA PHE A 109 7.83 9.15 -9.55
C PHE A 109 7.76 9.78 -8.15
N VAL A 110 7.20 9.06 -7.18
CA VAL A 110 7.14 9.55 -5.80
C VAL A 110 8.54 9.81 -5.26
N GLU A 111 9.49 8.93 -5.56
CA GLU A 111 10.89 9.07 -5.15
C GLU A 111 11.56 10.32 -5.78
N ILE A 112 11.37 10.55 -7.08
CA ILE A 112 11.98 11.71 -7.76
C ILE A 112 11.35 13.03 -7.28
N PHE A 113 10.02 13.10 -7.18
CA PHE A 113 9.31 14.38 -7.00
C PHE A 113 8.87 14.68 -5.58
N ALA A 114 8.64 13.66 -4.75
CA ALA A 114 8.24 13.88 -3.35
C ALA A 114 9.43 13.76 -2.37
N ALA A 115 10.49 13.05 -2.75
CA ALA A 115 11.68 12.86 -1.93
C ALA A 115 12.94 13.56 -2.47
N ASP A 116 12.79 14.40 -3.51
CA ASP A 116 13.86 15.17 -4.15
C ASP A 116 15.09 14.31 -4.55
N ASN A 117 14.84 13.09 -5.04
CA ASN A 117 15.91 12.18 -5.49
C ASN A 117 16.25 12.44 -6.97
N THR A 118 17.18 13.37 -7.21
CA THR A 118 17.68 13.79 -8.54
C THR A 118 18.61 12.79 -9.21
#